data_AF-A0A5B7UVX8-F1
#
_entry.id   AF-A0A5B7UVX8-F1
#
_cell.length_a   1.000
_cell.length_b   1.000
_cell.length_c   1.000
_cell.angle_alpha   90.00
_cell.angle_beta   90.00
_cell.angle_gamma   90.00
#
_symmetry.space_group_name_H-M   'P 1'
#
loop_
_entity.id
_entity.type
_entity.pdbx_description
1 polymer ?
#
loop_
_entity_poly.entity_id
_entity_poly.type
_entity_poly.pdbx_seq_one_letter_code
_entity_poly.pdbx_strand_id
1 'polypeptide(L)'
;MMDDYPFPEPFGPEYVRPRSADCPNCPCHTKRVCAEFQWLRAKRPTYSDGTPYEKPCPCEQAAAEPVPRTVAIELDGILRMVEAQYHRTGLLTGRMLTERVFRAESATLGECPVPVPMGLFRPKENTDPRLVVIDSAGVKWTMGFTVQHYLRPYRITGWHTTEADGLPDRKVTGRSGGDPS
;
A
#
# COMPACT_ATOMS: atom_id res chain seq x y z
N MET A 1 7.03 -46.27 -40.57
CA MET A 1 6.37 -46.04 -39.27
C MET A 1 7.23 -45.05 -38.53
N MET A 2 6.63 -43.97 -38.04
CA MET A 2 7.34 -42.80 -37.50
C MET A 2 8.11 -43.14 -36.24
N ASP A 3 9.37 -42.68 -36.21
CA ASP A 3 10.26 -42.70 -35.06
C ASP A 3 9.67 -41.86 -33.91
N ASP A 4 9.26 -42.51 -32.82
CA ASP A 4 8.96 -41.84 -31.55
C ASP A 4 10.28 -41.47 -30.86
N TYR A 5 10.87 -40.37 -31.30
CA TYR A 5 11.94 -39.70 -30.56
C TYR A 5 11.36 -39.03 -29.31
N PRO A 6 11.95 -39.20 -28.12
CA PRO A 6 11.56 -38.43 -26.95
C PRO A 6 11.91 -36.96 -27.17
N PHE A 7 10.91 -36.08 -27.22
CA PHE A 7 11.10 -34.63 -27.21
C PHE A 7 11.57 -34.19 -25.82
N PRO A 8 12.84 -33.78 -25.63
CA PRO A 8 13.28 -33.25 -24.35
C PRO A 8 12.88 -31.78 -24.31
N GLU A 9 11.88 -31.42 -23.49
CA GLU A 9 11.55 -30.01 -23.26
C GLU A 9 12.80 -29.30 -22.69
N PRO A 10 13.38 -28.33 -23.40
CA PRO A 10 14.77 -27.95 -23.14
C PRO A 10 14.93 -26.89 -22.04
N PHE A 11 13.88 -26.18 -21.62
CA PHE A 11 14.03 -25.10 -20.63
C PHE A 11 12.75 -24.81 -19.84
N GLY A 12 12.76 -25.17 -18.56
CA GLY A 12 11.89 -24.58 -17.54
C GLY A 12 12.49 -24.88 -16.18
N PRO A 13 12.54 -23.93 -15.22
CA PRO A 13 13.01 -24.26 -13.88
C PRO A 13 12.11 -25.37 -13.34
N GLU A 14 12.72 -26.49 -12.97
CA GLU A 14 12.05 -27.53 -12.20
C GLU A 14 11.39 -26.81 -11.02
N TYR A 15 10.05 -26.89 -10.92
CA TYR A 15 9.32 -26.32 -9.79
C TYR A 15 9.58 -27.20 -8.56
N VAL A 16 10.80 -27.14 -8.05
CA VAL A 16 11.16 -27.70 -6.75
C VAL A 16 10.39 -26.88 -5.74
N ARG A 17 9.35 -27.49 -5.15
CA ARG A 17 8.66 -26.90 -4.00
C ARG A 17 9.75 -26.57 -2.97
N PRO A 18 9.96 -25.29 -2.59
CA PRO A 18 11.01 -24.94 -1.65
C PRO A 18 10.85 -25.80 -0.41
N ARG A 19 11.91 -26.53 -0.02
CA ARG A 19 11.95 -27.21 1.27
C ARG A 19 11.65 -26.17 2.35
N SER A 20 11.04 -26.65 3.43
CA SER A 20 10.69 -25.95 4.65
C SER A 20 11.91 -25.25 5.30
N ALA A 21 12.45 -24.22 4.67
CA ALA A 21 13.19 -23.17 5.34
C ALA A 21 12.14 -22.28 6.03
N ASP A 22 11.39 -22.90 6.93
CA ASP A 22 10.16 -22.36 7.48
C ASP A 22 10.49 -21.51 8.70
N CYS A 23 9.76 -20.41 8.81
CA CYS A 23 9.71 -19.60 9.99
C CYS A 23 9.59 -20.52 11.21
N PRO A 24 10.58 -20.59 12.13
CA PRO A 24 10.58 -21.58 13.22
C PRO A 24 9.36 -21.48 14.15
N ASN A 25 8.57 -20.40 14.00
CA ASN A 25 7.37 -20.10 14.77
C ASN A 25 6.04 -20.21 13.98
N CYS A 26 6.00 -20.58 12.68
CA CYS A 26 4.72 -20.78 11.93
C CYS A 26 4.70 -22.19 11.33
N PRO A 27 3.83 -23.09 11.82
CA PRO A 27 3.79 -24.49 11.39
C PRO A 27 3.22 -24.72 9.98
N CYS A 28 3.00 -23.68 9.18
CA CYS A 28 2.10 -23.78 8.02
C CYS A 28 2.51 -23.09 6.71
N HIS A 29 3.63 -22.36 6.64
CA HIS A 29 4.01 -21.67 5.40
C HIS A 29 5.51 -21.49 5.19
N THR A 30 5.93 -21.43 3.92
CA THR A 30 7.29 -21.01 3.52
C THR A 30 7.58 -19.57 3.96
N LYS A 31 8.83 -19.26 4.30
CA LYS A 31 9.28 -17.89 4.64
C LYS A 31 8.85 -16.84 3.61
N ARG A 32 8.87 -17.19 2.32
CA ARG A 32 8.41 -16.34 1.21
C ARG A 32 6.95 -15.93 1.36
N VAL A 33 6.06 -16.90 1.64
CA VAL A 33 4.62 -16.64 1.81
C VAL A 33 4.38 -15.73 3.02
N CYS A 34 5.12 -15.91 4.11
CA CYS A 34 5.03 -15.03 5.28
C CYS A 34 5.55 -13.61 5.01
N ALA A 35 6.66 -13.48 4.27
CA ALA A 35 7.23 -12.17 3.93
C ALA A 35 6.37 -11.38 2.94
N GLU A 36 5.70 -12.08 2.02
CA GLU A 36 4.85 -11.48 0.98
C GLU A 36 3.36 -11.45 1.37
N PHE A 37 3.02 -11.98 2.54
CA PHE A 37 1.66 -12.04 3.05
C PHE A 37 0.65 -12.75 2.13
N GLN A 38 1.11 -13.77 1.39
CA GLN A 38 0.31 -14.48 0.38
C GLN A 38 -0.39 -15.74 0.93
N TRP A 39 -0.81 -15.75 2.20
CA TRP A 39 -1.36 -16.95 2.85
C TRP A 39 -2.60 -17.51 2.14
N LEU A 40 -3.45 -16.64 1.58
CA LEU A 40 -4.64 -17.01 0.80
C LEU A 40 -4.31 -17.87 -0.44
N ARG A 41 -3.08 -17.77 -0.96
CA ARG A 41 -2.63 -18.55 -2.13
C ARG A 41 -1.90 -19.82 -1.74
N ALA A 42 -1.55 -19.99 -0.47
CA ALA A 42 -0.81 -21.14 0.00
C ALA A 42 -1.75 -22.29 0.37
N LYS A 43 -1.34 -23.52 0.06
CA LYS A 43 -2.02 -24.71 0.56
C LYS A 43 -1.84 -24.75 2.07
N ARG A 44 -2.94 -24.80 2.84
CA ARG A 44 -2.89 -25.03 4.28
C ARG A 44 -2.19 -26.37 4.56
N PRO A 45 -1.30 -26.45 5.56
CA PRO A 45 -0.70 -27.72 5.91
C PRO A 45 -1.75 -28.63 6.56
N THR A 46 -1.38 -29.88 6.70
CA THR A 46 -1.98 -30.79 7.67
C THR A 46 -1.06 -30.86 8.89
N TYR A 47 -1.61 -31.15 10.07
CA TYR A 47 -0.80 -31.52 11.21
C TYR A 47 0.00 -32.81 10.91
N SER A 48 0.95 -33.16 11.77
CA SER A 48 1.80 -34.36 11.60
C SER A 48 1.01 -35.67 11.54
N ASP A 49 -0.20 -35.67 12.10
CA ASP A 49 -1.15 -36.79 12.07
C ASP A 49 -2.07 -36.79 10.82
N GLY A 50 -1.85 -35.86 9.89
CA GLY A 50 -2.65 -35.72 8.67
C GLY A 50 -3.97 -34.97 8.85
N THR A 51 -4.32 -34.52 10.06
CA THR A 51 -5.54 -33.74 10.29
C THR A 51 -5.44 -32.36 9.62
N PRO A 52 -6.53 -31.84 9.01
CA PRO A 52 -6.52 -30.51 8.42
C PRO A 52 -6.22 -29.42 9.45
N TYR A 53 -5.42 -28.42 9.07
CA TYR A 53 -5.19 -27.26 9.92
C TYR A 53 -6.40 -26.30 9.87
N GLU A 54 -7.25 -26.35 10.89
CA GLU A 54 -8.49 -25.58 10.97
C GLU A 54 -8.31 -24.15 11.51
N LYS A 55 -7.26 -23.90 12.31
CA LYS A 55 -6.95 -22.58 12.88
C LYS A 55 -6.19 -21.70 11.86
N PRO A 56 -6.29 -20.36 11.91
CA PRO A 56 -5.41 -19.51 11.09
C PRO A 56 -3.95 -19.54 11.61
N CYS A 57 -2.93 -19.35 10.75
CA CYS A 57 -1.52 -19.31 11.23
C CYS A 57 -1.38 -18.21 12.29
N PRO A 58 -0.56 -18.37 13.34
CA PRO A 58 -0.12 -17.25 14.18
C PRO A 58 0.36 -16.01 13.39
N CYS A 59 1.03 -16.18 12.25
CA CYS A 59 1.43 -15.08 11.36
C CYS A 59 0.25 -14.42 10.64
N GLU A 60 -0.78 -15.18 10.29
CA GLU A 60 -2.02 -14.66 9.69
C GLU A 60 -2.80 -13.87 10.75
N GLN A 61 -2.89 -14.41 11.97
CA GLN A 61 -3.51 -13.74 13.12
C GLN A 61 -2.77 -12.44 13.48
N ALA A 62 -1.44 -12.48 13.58
CA ALA A 62 -0.61 -11.29 13.84
C ALA A 62 -0.66 -10.26 12.70
N ALA A 63 -1.15 -10.65 11.53
CA ALA A 63 -1.32 -9.77 10.37
C ALA A 63 -2.78 -9.35 10.12
N ALA A 64 -3.71 -9.79 10.97
CA ALA A 64 -5.11 -9.40 10.91
C ALA A 64 -5.28 -7.92 11.20
N GLU A 65 -4.47 -7.37 12.11
CA GLU A 65 -4.47 -5.95 12.43
C GLU A 65 -3.58 -5.17 11.45
N PRO A 66 -4.11 -4.09 10.83
CA PRO A 66 -3.29 -3.18 10.05
C PRO A 66 -2.23 -2.52 10.92
N VAL A 67 -1.03 -2.36 10.38
CA VAL A 67 0.09 -1.76 11.11
C VAL A 67 0.02 -0.24 10.99
N PRO A 68 -0.06 0.51 12.09
CA PRO A 68 0.00 1.96 12.06
C PRO A 68 1.31 2.48 11.47
N ARG A 69 1.21 3.49 10.63
CA ARG A 69 2.31 4.19 9.96
C ARG A 69 2.00 5.68 9.90
N THR A 70 3.04 6.47 9.71
CA THR A 70 2.91 7.86 9.29
C THR A 70 3.66 8.06 7.99
N VAL A 71 3.14 8.93 7.12
CA VAL A 71 3.77 9.26 5.84
C VAL A 71 3.73 10.76 5.61
N ALA A 72 4.83 11.32 5.11
CA ALA A 72 4.88 12.71 4.68
C ALA A 72 4.37 12.79 3.24
N ILE A 73 3.28 13.52 3.02
CA ILE A 73 2.68 13.71 1.68
C ILE A 73 2.71 15.20 1.36
N GLU A 74 3.17 15.52 0.16
CA GLU A 74 3.14 16.88 -0.39
C GLU A 74 2.10 16.95 -1.51
N LEU A 75 1.14 17.85 -1.37
CA LEU A 75 0.16 18.18 -2.41
C LEU A 75 0.09 19.69 -2.57
N ASP A 76 0.21 20.18 -3.80
CA ASP A 76 0.19 21.61 -4.16
C ASP A 76 1.11 22.48 -3.28
N GLY A 77 2.32 21.98 -3.00
CA GLY A 77 3.34 22.66 -2.19
C GLY A 77 3.08 22.63 -0.68
N ILE A 78 2.02 21.94 -0.23
CA ILE A 78 1.69 21.77 1.19
C ILE A 78 2.08 20.36 1.62
N LEU A 79 3.12 20.27 2.46
CA LEU A 79 3.58 19.04 3.10
C LEU A 79 2.83 18.81 4.42
N ARG A 80 2.18 17.65 4.57
CA ARG A 80 1.58 17.23 5.86
C ARG A 80 2.00 15.80 6.21
N MET A 81 2.11 15.55 7.52
CA MET A 81 2.22 14.21 8.07
C MET A 81 0.83 13.60 8.17
N VAL A 82 0.65 12.40 7.60
CA VAL A 82 -0.65 11.73 7.55
C VAL A 82 -0.53 10.35 8.18
N GLU A 83 -1.46 10.03 9.06
CA GLU A 83 -1.59 8.69 9.61
C GLU A 83 -2.08 7.71 8.54
N ALA A 84 -1.58 6.49 8.59
CA ALA A 84 -1.87 5.46 7.61
C ALA A 84 -1.83 4.06 8.22
N GLN A 85 -2.55 3.14 7.58
CA GLN A 85 -2.67 1.75 7.99
C GLN A 85 -2.09 0.86 6.90
N TYR A 86 -1.01 0.14 7.23
CA TYR A 86 -0.43 -0.85 6.34
C TYR A 86 -1.11 -2.20 6.51
N HIS A 87 -1.76 -2.68 5.44
CA HIS A 87 -2.50 -3.94 5.47
C HIS A 87 -1.61 -5.09 5.04
N ARG A 88 -1.47 -6.06 5.95
CA ARG A 88 -0.80 -7.33 5.68
C ARG A 88 -1.78 -8.42 5.24
N THR A 89 -3.08 -8.29 5.48
CA THR A 89 -4.10 -9.30 5.10
C THR A 89 -5.28 -8.66 4.37
N GLY A 90 -6.15 -9.50 3.82
CA GLY A 90 -7.42 -9.11 3.21
C GLY A 90 -7.29 -8.45 1.83
N LEU A 91 -8.36 -7.76 1.41
CA LEU A 91 -8.46 -7.13 0.08
C LEU A 91 -7.34 -6.10 -0.19
N LEU A 92 -6.79 -5.52 0.87
CA LEU A 92 -5.78 -4.47 0.80
C LEU A 92 -4.36 -4.99 1.06
N THR A 93 -4.14 -6.31 1.11
CA THR A 93 -2.83 -6.92 1.34
C THR A 93 -1.73 -6.25 0.51
N GLY A 94 -0.67 -5.82 1.18
CA GLY A 94 0.48 -5.19 0.54
C GLY A 94 0.29 -3.70 0.22
N ARG A 95 -0.85 -3.11 0.58
CA ARG A 95 -1.17 -1.70 0.38
C ARG A 95 -1.26 -0.97 1.72
N MET A 96 -1.10 0.33 1.66
CA MET A 96 -1.32 1.21 2.79
C MET A 96 -2.44 2.20 2.45
N LEU A 97 -3.35 2.45 3.39
CA LEU A 97 -4.39 3.47 3.26
C LEU A 97 -4.12 4.56 4.27
N THR A 98 -4.12 5.81 3.82
CA THR A 98 -4.07 6.95 4.73
C THR A 98 -5.43 7.19 5.39
N GLU A 99 -5.43 8.04 6.42
CA GLU A 99 -6.67 8.63 6.92
C GLU A 99 -7.41 9.45 5.86
N ARG A 100 -8.68 9.72 6.14
CA ARG A 100 -9.58 10.48 5.29
C ARG A 100 -9.34 11.97 5.47
N VAL A 101 -8.33 12.50 4.80
CA VAL A 101 -7.92 13.91 4.89
C VAL A 101 -7.79 14.59 3.53
N PHE A 102 -8.18 13.91 2.45
CA PHE A 102 -8.03 14.41 1.09
C PHE A 102 -9.37 14.87 0.51
N ARG A 103 -9.32 15.97 -0.23
CA ARG A 103 -10.38 16.42 -1.12
C ARG A 103 -10.25 15.71 -2.46
N ALA A 104 -11.38 15.33 -3.04
CA ALA A 104 -11.41 14.68 -4.34
C ALA A 104 -12.56 15.17 -5.20
N GLU A 105 -12.35 15.17 -6.51
CA GLU A 105 -13.31 15.65 -7.50
C GLU A 105 -13.56 14.61 -8.59
N SER A 106 -14.74 14.67 -9.19
CA SER A 106 -15.15 13.91 -10.34
C SER A 106 -15.61 14.88 -11.43
N ALA A 107 -15.15 14.68 -12.66
CA ALA A 107 -15.50 15.55 -13.79
C ALA A 107 -17.01 15.62 -14.05
N THR A 108 -17.77 14.57 -13.69
CA THR A 108 -19.21 14.49 -13.95
C THR A 108 -20.08 14.69 -12.72
N LEU A 109 -19.52 14.53 -11.51
CA LEU A 109 -20.28 14.58 -10.25
C LEU A 109 -19.90 15.75 -9.35
N GLY A 110 -18.83 16.47 -9.69
CA GLY A 110 -18.27 17.51 -8.85
C GLY A 110 -17.45 16.94 -7.69
N GLU A 111 -17.38 17.70 -6.60
CA GLU A 111 -16.62 17.36 -5.41
C GLU A 111 -17.19 16.15 -4.65
N CYS A 112 -16.31 15.31 -4.10
CA CYS A 112 -16.70 14.21 -3.24
C CYS A 112 -17.27 14.77 -1.93
N PRO A 113 -18.46 14.32 -1.47
CA PRO A 113 -19.13 14.92 -0.31
C PRO A 113 -18.43 14.64 1.03
N VAL A 114 -17.42 13.79 1.04
CA VAL A 114 -16.66 13.41 2.24
C VAL A 114 -15.17 13.40 1.93
N PRO A 115 -14.30 13.66 2.92
CA PRO A 115 -12.89 13.45 2.74
C PRO A 115 -12.60 11.97 2.45
N VAL A 116 -11.63 11.73 1.59
CA VAL A 116 -11.28 10.41 1.09
C VAL A 116 -9.88 10.01 1.55
N PRO A 117 -9.57 8.71 1.64
CA PRO A 117 -8.22 8.24 1.87
C PRO A 117 -7.43 8.17 0.57
N MET A 118 -6.10 8.24 0.67
CA MET A 118 -5.16 7.96 -0.40
C MET A 118 -4.68 6.51 -0.30
N GLY A 119 -4.73 5.80 -1.43
CA GLY A 119 -4.13 4.48 -1.56
C GLY A 119 -2.63 4.59 -1.85
N LEU A 120 -1.82 3.87 -1.09
CA LEU A 120 -0.37 3.81 -1.25
C LEU A 120 0.05 2.41 -1.67
N PHE A 121 0.84 2.32 -2.74
CA PHE A 121 1.22 1.07 -3.40
C PHE A 121 2.73 0.87 -3.42
N ARG A 122 3.18 -0.36 -3.68
CA ARG A 122 4.60 -0.60 -3.92
C ARG A 122 5.03 0.03 -5.25
N PRO A 123 6.14 0.81 -5.27
CA PRO A 123 6.67 1.34 -6.51
C PRO A 123 7.03 0.23 -7.50
N LYS A 124 6.65 0.43 -8.75
CA LYS A 124 7.12 -0.33 -9.92
C LYS A 124 8.36 0.35 -10.50
N GLU A 125 9.13 -0.37 -11.32
CA GLU A 125 10.36 0.12 -11.97
C GLU A 125 10.19 1.45 -12.71
N ASN A 126 9.02 1.66 -13.32
CA ASN A 126 8.69 2.86 -14.10
C ASN A 126 7.87 3.91 -13.32
N THR A 127 7.82 3.83 -12.00
CA THR A 127 7.10 4.81 -11.17
C THR A 127 7.77 6.17 -11.26
N ASP A 128 6.99 7.23 -11.51
CA ASP A 128 7.49 8.61 -11.41
C ASP A 128 8.01 8.87 -9.98
N PRO A 129 9.31 9.20 -9.79
CA PRO A 129 9.90 9.46 -8.49
C PRO A 129 9.18 10.55 -7.69
N ARG A 130 8.51 11.51 -8.36
CA ARG A 130 7.75 12.58 -7.69
C ARG A 130 6.51 12.07 -6.95
N LEU A 131 6.05 10.86 -7.29
CA LEU A 131 4.91 10.22 -6.63
C LEU A 131 5.35 9.29 -5.51
N VAL A 132 6.65 9.17 -5.24
CA VAL A 132 7.19 8.27 -4.24
C VAL A 132 7.34 9.00 -2.91
N VAL A 133 6.70 8.46 -1.88
CA VAL A 133 6.79 8.89 -0.49
C VAL A 133 7.44 7.79 0.35
N ILE A 134 7.99 8.17 1.49
CA ILE A 134 8.63 7.26 2.44
C ILE A 134 7.82 7.27 3.74
N ASP A 135 7.48 6.11 4.25
CA ASP A 135 6.77 5.99 5.52
C ASP A 135 7.72 6.07 6.74
N SER A 136 7.13 6.14 7.92
CA SER A 136 7.82 6.07 9.23
C SER A 136 8.73 4.84 9.43
N ALA A 137 8.63 3.81 8.59
CA ALA A 137 9.49 2.63 8.62
C ALA A 137 10.60 2.65 7.55
N GLY A 138 10.76 3.75 6.83
CA GLY A 138 11.74 3.88 5.74
C GLY A 138 11.34 3.15 4.46
N VAL A 139 10.07 2.73 4.33
CA VAL A 139 9.58 1.99 3.17
C VAL A 139 9.05 2.96 2.12
N LYS A 140 9.42 2.73 0.85
CA LYS A 140 8.94 3.52 -0.29
C LYS A 140 7.53 3.09 -0.73
N TRP A 141 6.71 4.08 -1.04
CA TRP A 141 5.33 3.94 -1.47
C TRP A 141 5.00 4.91 -2.61
N THR A 142 4.19 4.48 -3.57
CA THR A 142 3.64 5.33 -4.63
C THR A 142 2.29 5.87 -4.24
N MET A 143 2.09 7.18 -4.37
CA MET A 143 0.83 7.87 -4.16
C MET A 143 -0.22 7.52 -5.23
N GLY A 144 -1.41 7.14 -4.77
CA GLY A 144 -2.56 6.81 -5.60
C GLY A 144 -3.63 7.89 -5.55
N PHE A 145 -3.89 8.55 -6.68
CA PHE A 145 -4.83 9.67 -6.74
C PHE A 145 -6.27 9.27 -7.07
N THR A 146 -6.53 8.01 -7.41
CA THR A 146 -7.89 7.56 -7.76
C THR A 146 -8.55 6.89 -6.57
N VAL A 147 -9.80 7.28 -6.29
CA VAL A 147 -10.62 6.70 -5.22
C VAL A 147 -12.03 6.41 -5.72
N GLN A 148 -12.72 5.50 -5.05
CA GLN A 148 -14.14 5.26 -5.27
C GLN A 148 -14.94 5.63 -4.02
N HIS A 149 -16.05 6.33 -4.21
CA HIS A 149 -17.05 6.58 -3.18
C HIS A 149 -18.43 6.22 -3.72
N TYR A 150 -19.15 5.32 -3.06
CA TYR A 150 -20.40 4.71 -3.55
C TYR A 150 -20.33 4.25 -5.01
N LEU A 151 -19.28 3.48 -5.34
CA LEU A 151 -19.01 2.95 -6.69
C LEU A 151 -18.78 4.02 -7.78
N ARG A 152 -18.66 5.30 -7.39
CA ARG A 152 -18.37 6.41 -8.31
C ARG A 152 -16.90 6.81 -8.21
N PRO A 153 -16.21 7.01 -9.35
CA PRO A 153 -14.80 7.38 -9.36
C PRO A 153 -14.61 8.87 -9.07
N TYR A 154 -13.64 9.15 -8.20
CA TYR A 154 -13.13 10.50 -7.92
C TYR A 154 -11.60 10.49 -8.02
N ARG A 155 -11.02 11.67 -8.22
CA ARG A 155 -9.59 11.92 -8.20
C ARG A 155 -9.25 12.86 -7.05
N ILE A 156 -8.28 12.50 -6.22
CA ILE A 156 -7.73 13.37 -5.19
C ILE A 156 -7.10 14.58 -5.86
N THR A 157 -7.53 15.77 -5.43
CA THR A 157 -7.09 17.06 -5.96
C THR A 157 -6.39 17.93 -4.93
N GLY A 158 -6.45 17.58 -3.64
CA GLY A 158 -5.75 18.33 -2.60
C GLY A 158 -6.11 17.89 -1.18
N TRP A 159 -5.74 18.73 -0.23
CA TRP A 159 -6.11 18.56 1.18
C TRP A 159 -7.58 18.92 1.40
N HIS A 160 -8.28 18.14 2.21
CA HIS A 160 -9.58 18.54 2.73
C HIS A 160 -9.36 19.55 3.85
N THR A 161 -9.73 20.80 3.62
CA THR A 161 -9.73 21.84 4.65
C THR A 161 -11.01 21.74 5.47
N THR A 162 -10.91 21.44 6.75
CA THR A 162 -11.96 21.85 7.68
C THR A 162 -11.81 23.34 7.93
N GLU A 163 -12.92 24.07 8.19
CA GLU A 163 -12.89 25.53 8.43
C GLU A 163 -11.92 25.95 9.56
N ALA A 164 -11.47 25.01 10.39
CA ALA A 164 -10.44 25.21 11.42
C ALA A 164 -8.99 25.40 10.88
N ASP A 165 -8.72 25.07 9.61
CA ASP A 165 -7.40 25.31 8.97
C ASP A 165 -7.24 26.75 8.43
N GLY A 166 -8.25 27.60 8.59
CA GLY A 166 -8.22 28.98 8.14
C GLY A 166 -7.47 29.91 9.10
N LEU A 167 -6.18 30.17 8.87
CA LEU A 167 -5.58 31.52 8.88
C LEU A 167 -4.07 31.53 8.51
N PRO A 168 -3.53 32.65 8.01
CA PRO A 168 -3.72 33.18 6.67
C PRO A 168 -2.40 33.11 5.87
N ASP A 169 -2.57 33.29 4.57
CA ASP A 169 -1.57 33.67 3.58
C ASP A 169 -0.56 34.69 4.17
N ARG A 170 0.62 34.22 4.56
CA ARG A 170 1.75 35.10 4.90
C ARG A 170 2.25 35.69 3.60
N LYS A 171 1.57 36.75 3.12
CA LYS A 171 2.16 37.70 2.20
C LYS A 171 3.43 38.23 2.86
N VAL A 172 4.58 37.79 2.36
CA VAL A 172 5.85 38.45 2.59
C VAL A 172 5.77 39.80 1.87
N THR A 173 5.18 40.79 2.52
CA THR A 173 5.28 42.17 2.08
C THR A 173 6.71 42.62 2.37
N GLY A 174 7.52 42.68 1.32
CA GLY A 174 8.80 43.37 1.35
C GLY A 174 8.58 44.80 1.84
N ARG A 175 9.27 45.18 2.90
CA ARG A 175 9.51 46.59 3.22
C ARG A 175 10.82 46.98 2.54
N SER A 176 10.70 47.47 1.31
CA SER A 176 11.60 48.49 0.79
C SER A 176 11.35 49.77 1.61
N GLY A 177 12.40 50.23 2.29
CA GLY A 177 12.40 51.50 3.00
C GLY A 177 13.82 52.06 3.02
N GLY A 178 14.24 52.70 1.92
CA GLY A 178 14.99 53.96 2.05
C GLY A 178 14.03 55.03 2.59
N ASP A 179 14.43 56.12 3.21
CA ASP A 179 15.69 56.87 3.10
C ASP A 179 15.66 57.92 4.25
N PRO A 180 16.41 59.04 4.22
CA PRO A 180 17.68 59.29 4.88
C PRO A 180 17.59 60.22 6.12
N SER A 181 18.70 60.39 6.85
CA SER A 181 18.99 61.59 7.66
C SER A 181 20.50 61.79 7.74
#